data_AF-A0A7Y5V010-F1
#
_entry.id   AF-A0A7Y5V010-F1
#
_cell.length_a   1.000
_cell.length_b   1.000
_cell.length_c   1.000
_cell.angle_alpha   90.00
_cell.angle_beta   90.00
_cell.angle_gamma   90.00
#
_symmetry.space_group_name_H-M   'P 1'
#
loop_
_entity.id
_entity.type
_entity.pdbx_description
1 polymer ?
#
loop_
_entity_poly.entity_id
_entity_poly.type
_entity_poly.pdbx_seq_one_letter_code
_entity_poly.pdbx_strand_id
1 'polypeptide(L)' 'MAYSDDRIIPALRRLAADGHALTIEEIAEASNVPYGTVKRRLAVLQRIGVIATEGSGRRWGRVYRMIDDDRPTDD' A
#
# COMPACT_ATOMS: atom_id res chain seq x y z
N MET A 1 16.73 -9.22 -13.76
CA MET A 1 16.60 -8.43 -12.51
C MET A 1 15.31 -8.85 -11.83
N ALA A 2 15.36 -9.87 -10.97
CA ALA A 2 14.23 -10.23 -10.13
C ALA A 2 14.13 -9.18 -9.02
N TYR A 3 13.08 -8.35 -9.05
CA TYR A 3 12.86 -7.31 -8.04
C TYR A 3 12.55 -7.99 -6.71
N SER A 4 13.45 -7.86 -5.72
CA SER A 4 13.27 -8.28 -4.32
C SER A 4 12.19 -7.47 -3.55
N ASP A 5 11.12 -7.09 -4.25
CA ASP A 5 10.06 -6.16 -3.83
C ASP A 5 8.77 -6.89 -3.43
N ASP A 6 8.80 -8.23 -3.39
CA ASP A 6 7.63 -9.09 -3.13
C ASP A 6 7.04 -8.93 -1.71
N ARG A 7 7.71 -8.17 -0.82
CA ARG A 7 7.30 -7.98 0.58
C ARG A 7 6.32 -6.83 0.82
N ILE A 8 6.16 -5.90 -0.13
CA ILE A 8 5.31 -4.71 0.04
C ILE A 8 3.83 -5.08 -0.05
N ILE A 9 3.44 -5.89 -1.03
CA ILE A 9 2.05 -6.33 -1.22
C ILE A 9 1.52 -7.15 -0.02
N PRO A 10 2.23 -8.16 0.51
CA PRO A 10 1.76 -8.90 1.68
C PRO A 10 1.71 -8.02 2.94
N ALA A 11 2.63 -7.06 3.11
CA ALA A 11 2.58 -6.09 4.21
C ALA A 11 1.34 -5.18 4.09
N LEU A 12 1.04 -4.68 2.88
CA LEU A 12 -0.18 -3.91 2.61
C LEU A 12 -1.45 -4.69 2.94
N ARG A 13 -1.55 -5.95 2.50
CA ARG A 13 -2.71 -6.81 2.78
C ARG A 13 -2.90 -7.03 4.29
N ARG A 14 -1.80 -7.31 5.00
CA ARG A 14 -1.83 -7.50 6.45
C ARG A 14 -2.31 -6.25 7.18
N LEU A 15 -1.69 -5.10 6.90
CA LEU A 15 -2.07 -3.82 7.50
C LEU A 15 -3.52 -3.44 7.18
N ALA A 16 -3.99 -3.73 5.95
CA ALA A 16 -5.38 -3.50 5.55
C ALA A 16 -6.36 -4.39 6.33
N ALA A 17 -6.02 -5.67 6.53
CA ALA A 17 -6.82 -6.62 7.29
C ALA A 17 -6.87 -6.27 8.80
N ASP A 18 -5.77 -5.76 9.35
CA ASP A 18 -5.69 -5.28 10.73
C ASP A 18 -6.40 -3.91 10.93
N GLY A 19 -6.89 -3.27 9.87
CA GLY A 19 -7.53 -1.95 9.92
C GLY A 19 -6.55 -0.81 10.21
N HIS A 20 -5.24 -1.03 10.00
CA HIS A 20 -4.21 -0.02 10.17
C HIS A 20 -4.21 0.97 9.01
N ALA A 21 -3.77 2.20 9.30
CA ALA A 21 -3.52 3.19 8.27
C ALA A 21 -2.35 2.73 7.38
N LEU A 22 -2.58 2.58 6.08
CA LEU A 22 -1.53 2.21 5.13
C LEU A 22 -0.68 3.45 4.82
N THR A 23 0.23 3.83 5.72
CA THR A 23 1.20 4.91 5.47
C THR A 23 2.52 4.33 4.98
N ILE A 24 3.35 5.15 4.34
CA ILE A 24 4.66 4.70 3.82
C ILE A 24 5.54 4.19 4.97
N GLU A 25 5.46 4.79 6.15
CA GLU A 25 6.24 4.40 7.33
C GLU A 25 5.81 3.04 7.87
N GLU A 26 4.50 2.84 8.08
CA GLU A 26 3.95 1.55 8.54
C GLU A 26 4.28 0.43 7.55
N ILE A 27 4.16 0.69 6.25
CA ILE A 27 4.47 -0.30 5.21
C ILE A 27 5.97 -0.58 5.18
N ALA A 28 6.83 0.44 5.34
CA ALA A 28 8.28 0.26 5.40
C ALA A 28 8.70 -0.59 6.60
N GLU A 29 8.12 -0.35 7.77
CA GLU A 29 8.35 -1.13 8.98
C GLU A 29 7.86 -2.57 8.80
N ALA A 30 6.61 -2.76 8.37
CA ALA A 30 5.99 -4.07 8.21
C ALA A 30 6.66 -4.94 7.12
N SER A 31 7.15 -4.32 6.04
CA SER A 31 7.84 -5.03 4.95
C SER A 31 9.36 -5.12 5.14
N ASN A 32 9.91 -4.39 6.12
CA ASN A 32 11.34 -4.17 6.30
C ASN A 32 12.03 -3.67 5.01
N VAL A 33 11.36 -2.75 4.31
CA VAL A 33 11.83 -2.16 3.04
C VAL A 33 12.08 -0.66 3.25
N PRO A 34 13.17 -0.09 2.71
CA PRO A 34 13.44 1.33 2.85
C PRO A 34 12.30 2.21 2.33
N TYR A 35 12.01 3.29 3.06
CA TYR A 35 10.96 4.28 2.74
C TYR A 35 10.98 4.73 1.27
N GLY A 36 12.18 5.01 0.72
CA GLY A 36 12.32 5.45 -0.67
C GLY A 36 11.86 4.41 -1.70
N THR A 37 12.12 3.13 -1.43
CA THR A 37 11.66 2.01 -2.27
C THR A 37 10.15 1.84 -2.15
N VAL A 38 9.62 1.85 -0.92
CA VAL A 38 8.17 1.79 -0.68
C VAL A 38 7.45 2.93 -1.39
N LYS A 39 7.93 4.17 -1.26
CA LYS A 39 7.34 5.34 -1.94
C LYS A 39 7.29 5.17 -3.46
N ARG A 40 8.37 4.70 -4.08
CA ARG A 40 8.40 4.43 -5.53
C ARG A 40 7.40 3.34 -5.91
N ARG A 41 7.32 2.27 -5.11
CA ARG A 41 6.43 1.16 -5.39
C ARG A 41 4.96 1.53 -5.23
N LEU A 42 4.60 2.26 -4.17
CA LEU A 42 3.24 2.75 -3.97
C LEU A 42 2.80 3.67 -5.11
N ALA A 43 3.68 4.51 -5.65
CA ALA A 43 3.36 5.31 -6.84
C ALA A 43 3.04 4.42 -8.07
N VAL A 44 3.75 3.30 -8.24
CA VAL A 44 3.45 2.32 -9.30
C VAL A 44 2.13 1.61 -9.02
N LEU A 45 1.92 1.09 -7.81
CA LEU A 45 0.70 0.39 -7.39
C LEU A 45 -0.54 1.28 -7.52
N GLN A 46 -0.41 2.57 -7.21
CA GLN A 46 -1.46 3.56 -7.41
C GLN A 46 -1.75 3.77 -8.90
N ARG A 47 -0.71 3.86 -9.73
CA ARG A 47 -0.86 4.06 -11.17
C ARG A 47 -1.53 2.87 -11.87
N ILE A 48 -1.30 1.64 -11.39
CA ILE A 48 -1.92 0.43 -11.93
C ILE A 48 -3.24 0.06 -11.25
N GLY A 49 -3.74 0.88 -10.32
CA GLY A 49 -5.04 0.69 -9.69
C GLY A 49 -5.11 -0.38 -8.58
N VAL A 50 -3.98 -0.78 -8.00
CA VAL A 50 -3.97 -1.72 -6.85
C VAL A 50 -4.27 -1.01 -5.52
N ILE A 51 -3.92 0.28 -5.42
CA ILE A 51 -4.18 1.10 -4.24
C ILE A 51 -4.74 2.47 -4.63
N ALA A 52 -5.57 3.04 -3.75
CA ALA A 52 -6.04 4.41 -3.81
C ALA A 52 -5.42 5.24 -2.69
N THR A 53 -5.42 6.56 -2.83
CA THR A 53 -5.19 7.47 -1.70
C THR A 53 -6.52 7.70 -0.99
N GLU A 54 -6.61 7.28 0.27
CA GLU A 54 -7.81 7.45 1.10
C GLU A 54 -7.85 8.85 1.72
N GLY A 55 -6.68 9.41 2.05
CA GLY A 55 -6.57 10.75 2.60
C GLY A 55 -5.14 11.23 2.74
N SER A 56 -4.98 12.49 3.13
CA SER A 56 -3.68 13.04 3.49
C SER A 56 -3.82 13.95 4.70
N GLY A 57 -3.16 13.61 5.79
CA GLY A 57 -3.13 14.41 7.02
C GLY A 57 -1.77 15.06 7.22
N ARG A 58 -1.74 16.27 7.79
CA ARG A 58 -0.46 16.95 8.14
C ARG A 58 0.39 16.15 9.16
N ARG A 59 -0.24 15.25 9.93
CA ARG A 59 0.39 14.46 11.00
C ARG A 59 0.82 13.05 10.58
N TRP A 60 0.15 12.45 9.60
CA TRP A 60 0.35 11.03 9.21
C TRP A 60 0.78 10.87 7.74
N GLY A 61 0.96 11.97 7.02
CA GLY A 61 1.26 11.93 5.59
C GLY A 61 0.08 11.41 4.77
N ARG A 62 0.40 10.76 3.64
CA ARG A 62 -0.59 10.18 2.73
C ARG A 62 -0.97 8.79 3.21
N VAL A 63 -2.27 8.56 3.39
CA VAL A 63 -2.85 7.28 3.76
C VAL A 63 -3.37 6.60 2.49
N TYR A 64 -2.97 5.36 2.28
CA TYR A 64 -3.40 4.55 1.16
C TYR A 64 -4.50 3.57 1.59
N ARG A 65 -5.27 3.09 0.63
CA ARG A 65 -6.24 1.99 0.79
C ARG A 65 -5.98 1.00 -0.33
N MET A 66 -6.02 -0.30 -0.05
CA MET A 66 -6.06 -1.30 -1.13
C MET A 66 -7.40 -1.24 -1.84
N ILE A 67 -7.35 -1.15 -3.16
CA ILE A 67 -8.54 -1.39 -3.98
C ILE A 67 -8.66 -2.90 -4.01
N ASP A 68 -9.43 -3.45 -3.08
CA ASP A 68 -9.86 -4.83 -3.19
C ASP A 68 -10.74 -4.88 -4.45
N ASP A 69 -10.40 -5.73 -5.40
CA ASP A 69 -11.26 -6.04 -6.54
C ASP A 69 -12.43 -6.91 -6.04
N ASP A 70 -13.10 -6.49 -4.97
CA ASP A 70 -14.49 -6.86 -4.71
C ASP A 70 -15.33 -6.01 -5.65
N ARG A 71 -15.21 -6.28 -6.96
CA ARG A 71 -16.40 -6.16 -7.79
C ARG A 71 -17.21 -7.40 -7.47
N PRO A 72 -18.31 -7.32 -6.71
CA PRO A 72 -19.41 -8.20 -7.03
C PRO A 72 -19.68 -7.93 -8.51
N THR A 73 -19.34 -8.90 -9.35
CA THR A 73 -19.91 -8.95 -10.69
C THR A 73 -21.36 -9.31 -10.43
N ASP A 74 -22.16 -8.30 -10.09
CA ASP A 74 -23.61 -8.41 -10.08
C ASP A 74 -24.01 -8.39 -11.57
N ASP A 75 -24.09 -9.59 -12.15
CA ASP A 75 -24.93 -9.95 -13.29
C ASP A 75 -25.36 -11.42 -13.17
#